data_AF-A0A933G854-F1
#
_entry.id   AF-A0A933G854-F1
#
_cell.length_a   1.000
_cell.length_b   1.000
_cell.length_c   1.000
_cell.angle_alpha   90.00
_cell.angle_beta   90.00
_cell.angle_gamma   90.00
#
_symmetry.space_group_name_H-M   'P 1'
#
loop_
_entity.id
_entity.type
_entity.pdbx_description
1 polymer ?
#
loop_
_entity_poly.entity_id
_entity_poly.type
_entity_poly.pdbx_seq_one_letter_code
_entity_poly.pdbx_strand_id
1 'polypeptide(L)'
;LCDDPAVDLYAALAPRVGRVGSGAEIIVDDSKRIFQPRRGLDGLRRGCEALVDAAWQSFRLIDVPEFNRLVAQQGNKAHLLSRASLELAAALLRAHPAQGATLTFDRHGGRRAYGPLLSEVFADVVVVEEGKKISRYGARLGESRLEIAFLTRGDASYLEVALASMRAKLEREMAMKAFNETWRTSFPGLRSTQGYPADAKRFLGELYLRGCDPEELRAIIRER
;
A
#
# COMPACT_ATOMS: atom_id res chain seq x y z
N LEU A 1 25.40 16.53 -2.11
CA LEU A 1 25.35 15.87 -3.42
C LEU A 1 26.30 14.70 -3.34
N CYS A 2 25.79 13.54 -2.92
CA CYS A 2 26.57 12.31 -2.87
C CYS A 2 26.24 11.59 -4.18
N ASP A 3 27.22 11.49 -5.08
CA ASP A 3 27.11 10.70 -6.32
C ASP A 3 27.18 9.21 -5.94
N ASP A 4 26.05 8.64 -5.56
CA ASP A 4 25.84 7.20 -5.64
C ASP A 4 25.35 6.93 -7.06
N PRO A 5 25.96 6.04 -7.88
CA PRO A 5 25.48 5.77 -9.22
C PRO A 5 24.04 5.30 -9.13
N ALA A 6 23.11 6.19 -9.52
CA ALA A 6 21.70 5.90 -9.55
C ALA A 6 21.51 4.58 -10.30
N VAL A 7 21.07 3.54 -9.59
CA VAL A 7 20.73 2.25 -10.20
C VAL A 7 19.68 2.55 -11.25
N ASP A 8 20.05 2.42 -12.53
CA ASP A 8 19.10 2.51 -13.64
C ASP A 8 18.25 1.25 -13.62
N LEU A 9 17.23 1.29 -12.78
CA LEU A 9 16.30 0.20 -12.58
C LEU A 9 15.58 -0.16 -13.89
N TYR A 10 15.40 0.80 -14.79
CA TYR A 10 14.80 0.52 -16.10
C TYR A 10 15.75 -0.31 -16.96
N ALA A 11 17.03 0.05 -17.04
CA ALA A 11 18.03 -0.75 -17.75
C ALA A 11 18.19 -2.14 -17.13
N ALA A 12 18.16 -2.24 -15.79
CA ALA A 12 18.26 -3.52 -15.07
C ALA A 12 17.03 -4.43 -15.29
N LEU A 13 15.84 -3.84 -15.40
CA LEU A 13 14.58 -4.59 -15.59
C LEU A 13 14.21 -4.77 -17.06
N ALA A 14 14.77 -4.00 -18.00
CA ALA A 14 14.42 -4.00 -19.42
C ALA A 14 14.41 -5.41 -20.06
N PRO A 15 15.37 -6.32 -19.77
CA PRO A 15 15.34 -7.68 -20.31
C PRO A 15 14.15 -8.52 -19.82
N ARG A 16 13.55 -8.14 -18.69
CA ARG A 16 12.47 -8.85 -18.02
C ARG A 16 11.09 -8.25 -18.35
N VAL A 17 11.05 -7.12 -19.07
CA VAL A 17 9.82 -6.37 -19.40
C VAL A 17 9.24 -6.77 -20.76
N GLY A 18 7.92 -7.02 -20.82
CA GLY A 18 7.20 -7.32 -22.05
C GLY A 18 5.73 -6.89 -22.05
N ARG A 19 5.04 -7.12 -23.16
CA ARG A 19 3.60 -6.78 -23.35
C ARG A 19 2.70 -7.95 -22.95
N VAL A 20 1.40 -7.70 -22.75
CA VAL A 20 0.45 -8.78 -22.43
C VAL A 20 0.48 -9.86 -23.53
N GLY A 21 0.78 -11.10 -23.15
CA GLY A 21 0.90 -12.24 -24.06
C GLY A 21 2.33 -12.61 -24.48
N SER A 22 3.35 -11.84 -24.07
CA SER A 22 4.76 -12.12 -24.43
C SER A 22 5.45 -13.18 -23.57
N GLY A 23 4.81 -13.67 -22.50
CA GLY A 23 5.43 -14.57 -21.52
C GLY A 23 6.52 -13.94 -20.65
N ALA A 24 6.69 -12.61 -20.71
CA ALA A 24 7.68 -11.89 -19.91
C ALA A 24 7.34 -11.87 -18.42
N GLU A 25 8.37 -11.76 -17.58
CA GLU A 25 8.24 -11.75 -16.13
C GLU A 25 7.56 -10.46 -15.62
N ILE A 26 7.89 -9.32 -16.22
CA ILE A 26 7.28 -8.01 -15.91
C ILE A 26 6.45 -7.55 -17.10
N ILE A 27 5.15 -7.31 -16.89
CA ILE A 27 4.25 -6.85 -17.95
C ILE A 27 4.01 -5.35 -17.85
N VAL A 28 4.41 -4.60 -18.89
CA VAL A 28 4.13 -3.16 -19.05
C VAL A 28 3.31 -2.99 -20.33
N ASP A 29 2.07 -2.56 -20.19
CA ASP A 29 1.11 -2.41 -21.28
C ASP A 29 0.02 -1.37 -20.91
N ASP A 30 -0.96 -1.15 -21.79
CA ASP A 30 -2.13 -0.34 -21.48
C ASP A 30 -2.83 -0.88 -20.23
N SER A 31 -3.17 0.00 -19.27
CA SER A 31 -3.81 -0.36 -18.01
C SER A 31 -5.07 -1.23 -18.17
N LYS A 32 -5.85 -1.06 -19.25
CA LYS A 32 -7.05 -1.85 -19.57
C LYS A 32 -6.71 -3.23 -20.16
N ARG A 33 -5.48 -3.44 -20.60
CA ARG A 33 -4.95 -4.73 -21.05
C ARG A 33 -4.29 -5.49 -19.90
N ILE A 34 -3.66 -4.77 -18.96
CA ILE A 34 -3.07 -5.35 -17.74
C ILE A 34 -4.14 -5.72 -16.71
N PHE A 35 -5.14 -4.86 -16.52
CA PHE A 35 -6.13 -5.01 -15.46
C PHE A 35 -7.55 -4.73 -15.96
N GLN A 36 -8.41 -5.73 -15.85
CA GLN A 36 -9.86 -5.57 -15.90
C GLN A 36 -10.47 -6.41 -14.75
N PRO A 37 -11.39 -5.86 -13.93
CA PRO A 37 -11.99 -6.59 -12.82
C PRO A 37 -12.64 -7.94 -13.20
N ARG A 38 -13.01 -8.12 -14.48
CA ARG A 38 -13.62 -9.34 -15.02
C ARG A 38 -12.63 -10.38 -15.58
N ARG A 39 -11.38 -10.01 -15.88
CA ARG A 39 -10.39 -10.89 -16.55
C ARG A 39 -9.32 -11.47 -15.62
N GLY A 40 -9.31 -11.11 -14.33
CA GLY A 40 -8.40 -11.67 -13.32
C GLY A 40 -7.11 -10.88 -13.10
N LEU A 41 -6.37 -11.23 -12.05
CA LEU A 41 -5.20 -10.49 -11.54
C LEU A 41 -3.86 -10.99 -12.10
N ASP A 42 -3.84 -12.04 -12.93
CA ASP A 42 -2.60 -12.77 -13.25
C ASP A 42 -1.49 -11.94 -13.91
N GLY A 43 -1.86 -10.98 -14.78
CA GLY A 43 -0.88 -10.10 -15.42
C GLY A 43 -0.25 -9.11 -14.44
N LEU A 44 -1.04 -8.54 -13.53
CA LEU A 44 -0.57 -7.69 -12.44
C LEU A 44 0.24 -8.49 -11.42
N ARG A 45 -0.23 -9.70 -11.09
CA ARG A 45 0.39 -10.61 -10.13
C ARG A 45 1.80 -10.99 -10.56
N ARG A 46 2.00 -11.48 -11.79
CA ARG A 46 3.35 -11.82 -12.30
C ARG A 46 4.31 -10.65 -12.28
N GLY A 47 3.87 -9.48 -12.73
CA GLY A 47 4.70 -8.28 -12.72
C GLY A 47 5.07 -7.83 -11.30
N CYS A 48 4.14 -7.92 -10.35
CA CYS A 48 4.46 -7.64 -8.95
C CYS A 48 5.39 -8.72 -8.36
N GLU A 49 5.11 -10.01 -8.55
CA GLU A 49 5.93 -11.13 -8.04
C GLU A 49 7.38 -11.04 -8.52
N ALA A 50 7.62 -10.77 -9.82
CA ALA A 50 8.97 -10.61 -10.36
C ALA A 50 9.72 -9.38 -9.79
N LEU A 51 8.99 -8.31 -9.43
CA LEU A 51 9.54 -7.14 -8.76
C LEU A 51 9.74 -7.35 -7.25
N VAL A 52 8.99 -8.28 -6.64
CA VAL A 52 9.11 -8.66 -5.23
C VAL A 52 10.37 -9.50 -4.98
N ASP A 53 10.73 -10.37 -5.91
CA ASP A 53 12.00 -11.11 -5.86
C ASP A 53 13.22 -10.21 -6.09
N ALA A 54 13.05 -9.08 -6.78
CA ALA A 54 14.14 -8.18 -7.17
C ALA A 54 14.35 -6.97 -6.23
N ALA A 55 13.37 -6.62 -5.38
CA ALA A 55 13.43 -5.44 -4.51
C ALA A 55 13.06 -5.81 -3.07
N TRP A 56 13.84 -5.34 -2.09
CA TRP A 56 13.52 -5.48 -0.67
C TRP A 56 12.19 -4.78 -0.36
N GLN A 57 11.09 -5.52 -0.42
CA GLN A 57 9.74 -4.99 -0.19
C GLN A 57 9.21 -5.42 1.16
N SER A 58 8.61 -4.48 1.88
CA SER A 58 7.78 -4.74 3.05
C SER A 58 6.35 -4.30 2.77
N PHE A 59 5.39 -5.06 3.28
CA PHE A 59 3.96 -4.76 3.21
C PHE A 59 3.32 -5.02 4.57
N ARG A 60 2.27 -4.27 4.89
CA ARG A 60 1.45 -4.47 6.09
C ARG A 60 -0.02 -4.50 5.72
N LEU A 61 -0.64 -5.65 5.92
CA LEU A 61 -2.09 -5.78 5.94
C LEU A 61 -2.59 -5.43 7.34
N ILE A 62 -3.64 -4.62 7.43
CA ILE A 62 -4.32 -4.31 8.69
C ILE A 62 -5.76 -4.77 8.51
N ASP A 63 -6.15 -5.82 9.24
CA ASP A 63 -7.52 -6.34 9.21
C ASP A 63 -8.48 -5.43 10.01
N VAL A 64 -9.77 -5.74 9.98
CA VAL A 64 -10.79 -4.88 10.63
C VAL A 64 -10.64 -4.84 12.16
N PRO A 65 -10.44 -5.96 12.87
CA PRO A 65 -10.20 -5.92 14.31
C PRO A 65 -8.97 -5.11 14.70
N GLU A 66 -7.84 -5.31 14.01
CA GLU A 66 -6.61 -4.53 14.24
C GLU A 66 -6.84 -3.06 13.91
N PHE A 67 -7.53 -2.75 12.80
CA PHE A 67 -7.85 -1.39 12.40
C PHE A 67 -8.69 -0.67 13.47
N ASN A 68 -9.76 -1.28 13.98
CA ASN A 68 -10.62 -0.69 14.99
C ASN A 68 -9.82 -0.39 16.28
N ARG A 69 -9.04 -1.37 16.74
CA ARG A 69 -8.15 -1.21 17.91
C ARG A 69 -7.16 -0.06 17.72
N LEU A 70 -6.50 0.01 16.57
CA LEU A 70 -5.48 1.01 16.30
C LEU A 70 -6.07 2.41 16.13
N VAL A 71 -7.24 2.55 15.50
CA VAL A 71 -7.94 3.83 15.41
C VAL A 71 -8.35 4.31 16.81
N ALA A 72 -8.90 3.43 17.66
CA ALA A 72 -9.24 3.78 19.03
C ALA A 72 -8.03 4.28 19.85
N GLN A 73 -6.84 3.74 19.59
CA GLN A 73 -5.59 4.11 20.27
C GLN A 73 -4.91 5.36 19.69
N GLN A 74 -4.89 5.50 18.37
CA GLN A 74 -4.08 6.48 17.63
C GLN A 74 -4.93 7.62 17.03
N GLY A 75 -6.23 7.65 17.33
CA GLY A 75 -7.15 8.71 16.93
C GLY A 75 -7.92 8.37 15.66
N ASN A 76 -7.37 8.65 14.48
CA ASN A 76 -8.13 8.54 13.23
C ASN A 76 -7.42 7.73 12.14
N LYS A 77 -8.21 7.28 11.15
CA LYS A 77 -7.73 6.53 9.99
C LYS A 77 -6.55 7.21 9.28
N ALA A 78 -6.62 8.52 9.07
CA ALA A 78 -5.62 9.23 8.29
C ALA A 78 -4.26 9.25 9.01
N HIS A 79 -4.28 9.42 10.33
CA HIS A 79 -3.10 9.34 11.17
C HIS A 79 -2.53 7.91 11.20
N LEU A 80 -3.36 6.90 11.51
CA LEU A 80 -2.98 5.48 11.51
C LEU A 80 -2.28 5.07 10.21
N LEU A 81 -2.91 5.30 9.07
CA LEU A 81 -2.35 4.87 7.79
C LEU A 81 -1.03 5.57 7.48
N SER A 82 -0.95 6.87 7.79
CA SER A 82 0.29 7.62 7.55
C SER A 82 1.43 7.10 8.42
N ARG A 83 1.16 6.89 9.71
CA ARG A 83 2.13 6.34 10.66
C ARG A 83 2.58 4.94 10.26
N ALA A 84 1.65 4.05 9.90
CA ALA A 84 1.97 2.70 9.45
C ALA A 84 2.90 2.68 8.22
N SER A 85 2.68 3.59 7.26
CA SER A 85 3.58 3.74 6.11
C SER A 85 4.98 4.23 6.50
N LEU A 86 5.08 5.14 7.47
CA LEU A 86 6.38 5.61 7.96
C LEU A 86 7.13 4.52 8.75
N GLU A 87 6.41 3.76 9.60
CA GLU A 87 6.98 2.65 10.37
C GLU A 87 7.49 1.53 9.44
N LEU A 88 6.78 1.25 8.34
CA LEU A 88 7.25 0.33 7.30
C LEU A 88 8.56 0.81 6.66
N ALA A 89 8.64 2.09 6.30
CA ALA A 89 9.87 2.66 5.73
C ALA A 89 11.03 2.61 6.73
N ALA A 90 10.78 2.93 8.01
CA ALA A 90 11.79 2.85 9.06
C ALA A 90 12.26 1.40 9.31
N ALA A 91 11.35 0.43 9.27
CA ALA A 91 11.70 -0.99 9.40
C ALA A 91 12.60 -1.46 8.25
N LEU A 92 12.28 -1.07 7.01
CA LEU A 92 13.12 -1.36 5.83
C LEU A 92 14.52 -0.75 5.97
N LEU A 93 14.62 0.51 6.36
CA LEU A 93 15.91 1.19 6.55
C LEU A 93 16.75 0.58 7.69
N ARG A 94 16.11 0.07 8.75
CA ARG A 94 16.82 -0.66 9.81
C ARG A 94 17.30 -2.03 9.35
N ALA A 95 16.53 -2.72 8.52
CA ALA A 95 16.93 -4.00 7.92
C ALA A 95 18.03 -3.84 6.88
N HIS A 96 18.11 -2.68 6.23
CA HIS A 96 19.08 -2.35 5.20
C HIS A 96 19.76 -1.00 5.48
N PRO A 97 20.69 -0.95 6.45
CA PRO A 97 21.34 0.30 6.85
C PRO A 97 22.08 0.97 5.69
N ALA A 98 21.86 2.27 5.54
CA ALA A 98 22.54 3.12 4.55
C ALA A 98 22.96 4.45 5.19
N GLN A 99 24.02 5.10 4.69
CA GLN A 99 24.45 6.41 5.21
C GLN A 99 23.45 7.52 4.87
N GLY A 100 22.74 7.38 3.74
CA GLY A 100 21.67 8.26 3.33
C GLY A 100 20.58 7.49 2.59
N ALA A 101 19.34 7.98 2.65
CA ALA A 101 18.22 7.40 1.92
C ALA A 101 17.18 8.45 1.52
N THR A 102 16.52 8.20 0.39
CA THR A 102 15.38 8.99 -0.07
C THR A 102 14.11 8.19 0.09
N LEU A 103 13.10 8.79 0.71
CA LEU A 103 11.78 8.21 0.92
C LEU A 103 10.73 8.99 0.14
N THR A 104 10.10 8.33 -0.82
CA THR A 104 9.07 8.92 -1.67
C THR A 104 7.71 8.31 -1.35
N PHE A 105 6.71 9.15 -1.06
CA PHE A 105 5.35 8.72 -0.77
C PHE A 105 4.36 9.41 -1.73
N ASP A 106 3.30 8.70 -2.11
CA ASP A 106 2.10 9.38 -2.60
C ASP A 106 1.43 10.13 -1.43
N ARG A 107 0.76 11.23 -1.72
CA ARG A 107 0.19 12.10 -0.68
C ARG A 107 -0.90 11.36 0.10
N HIS A 108 -0.80 11.40 1.42
CA HIS A 108 -1.79 10.80 2.32
C HIS A 108 -3.05 11.68 2.43
N GLY A 109 -3.97 11.51 1.49
CA GLY A 109 -5.21 12.27 1.42
C GLY A 109 -4.97 13.77 1.19
N GLY A 110 -5.69 14.62 1.93
CA GLY A 110 -5.58 16.08 1.82
C GLY A 110 -4.37 16.69 2.55
N ARG A 111 -3.53 15.88 3.21
CA ARG A 111 -2.47 16.36 4.10
C ARG A 111 -1.36 17.11 3.33
N ARG A 112 -0.96 18.27 3.86
CA ARG A 112 0.13 19.09 3.32
C ARG A 112 1.31 19.27 4.26
N ALA A 113 1.08 19.12 5.56
CA ALA A 113 2.10 19.17 6.59
C ALA A 113 2.24 17.79 7.25
N TYR A 114 3.47 17.29 7.29
CA TYR A 114 3.84 15.98 7.83
C TYR A 114 4.84 16.09 8.98
N GLY A 115 5.41 17.27 9.26
CA GLY A 115 6.43 17.48 10.30
C GLY A 115 6.10 16.77 11.62
N PRO A 116 4.96 17.05 12.28
CA PRO A 116 4.58 16.39 13.53
C PRO A 116 4.50 14.86 13.44
N LEU A 117 3.97 14.34 12.32
CA LEU A 117 3.84 12.91 12.10
C LEU A 117 5.21 12.25 11.85
N LEU A 118 6.08 12.91 11.09
CA LEU A 118 7.44 12.43 10.84
C LEU A 118 8.23 12.36 12.14
N SER A 119 8.06 13.34 13.03
CA SER A 119 8.72 13.38 14.34
C SER A 119 8.32 12.24 15.28
N GLU A 120 7.22 11.53 15.01
CA GLU A 120 6.86 10.33 15.76
C GLU A 120 7.73 9.12 15.42
N VAL A 121 8.36 9.11 14.25
CA VAL A 121 9.10 7.95 13.70
C VAL A 121 10.57 8.27 13.46
N PHE A 122 10.89 9.50 13.10
CA PHE A 122 12.23 9.96 12.73
C PHE A 122 12.71 11.08 13.65
N ALA A 123 14.03 11.17 13.83
CA ALA A 123 14.68 12.24 14.57
C ALA A 123 15.00 13.43 13.66
N ASP A 124 15.27 14.59 14.25
CA ASP A 124 15.80 15.80 13.60
C ASP A 124 15.03 16.21 12.33
N VAL A 125 13.70 16.17 12.41
CA VAL A 125 12.82 16.50 11.29
C VAL A 125 12.88 18.01 11.01
N VAL A 126 13.30 18.35 9.79
CA VAL A 126 13.37 19.73 9.29
C VAL A 126 12.46 19.86 8.07
N VAL A 127 11.62 20.90 8.08
CA VAL A 127 10.75 21.23 6.95
C VAL A 127 11.60 21.89 5.87
N VAL A 128 11.59 21.34 4.65
CA VAL A 128 12.27 21.92 3.48
C VAL A 128 11.27 22.69 2.63
N GLU A 129 10.13 22.08 2.30
CA GLU A 129 9.02 22.76 1.61
C GLU A 129 7.68 22.11 1.95
N GLU A 130 6.60 22.89 1.99
CA GLU A 130 5.23 22.38 2.09
C GLU A 130 4.34 23.08 1.08
N GLY A 131 3.80 22.30 0.13
CA GLY A 131 3.07 22.86 -1.00
C GLY A 131 1.93 21.97 -1.48
N LYS A 132 1.21 22.49 -2.47
CA LYS A 132 0.05 21.82 -3.09
C LYS A 132 0.47 20.57 -3.89
N LYS A 133 1.63 20.61 -4.53
CA LYS A 133 2.14 19.51 -5.36
C LYS A 133 3.05 18.58 -4.57
N ILE A 134 3.88 19.13 -3.70
CA ILE A 134 4.92 18.39 -2.98
C ILE A 134 5.08 18.94 -1.56
N SER A 135 5.47 18.08 -0.63
CA SER A 135 5.99 18.46 0.70
C SER A 135 7.28 17.68 0.94
N ARG A 136 8.39 18.38 1.24
CA ARG A 136 9.72 17.78 1.48
C ARG A 136 10.25 18.07 2.86
N TYR A 137 10.98 17.10 3.40
CA TYR A 137 11.57 17.15 4.73
C TYR A 137 12.97 16.52 4.73
N GLY A 138 13.85 17.04 5.57
CA GLY A 138 15.04 16.33 6.03
C GLY A 138 14.73 15.64 7.35
N ALA A 139 15.30 14.47 7.60
CA ALA A 139 15.18 13.78 8.88
C ALA A 139 16.36 12.83 9.12
N ARG A 140 16.36 12.14 10.26
CA ARG A 140 17.33 11.10 10.60
C ARG A 140 16.67 9.84 11.14
N LEU A 141 17.30 8.71 10.85
CA LEU A 141 17.02 7.43 11.50
C LEU A 141 18.34 6.80 11.93
N GLY A 142 18.67 6.92 13.23
CA GLY A 142 20.00 6.57 13.73
C GLY A 142 21.09 7.41 13.05
N GLU A 143 22.06 6.75 12.41
CA GLU A 143 23.13 7.43 11.69
C GLU A 143 22.73 7.90 10.28
N SER A 144 21.67 7.33 9.70
CA SER A 144 21.20 7.58 8.34
C SER A 144 20.55 8.96 8.19
N ARG A 145 20.97 9.70 7.16
CA ARG A 145 20.32 10.97 6.75
C ARG A 145 19.20 10.70 5.75
N LEU A 146 18.04 11.30 5.97
CA LEU A 146 16.84 11.04 5.17
C LEU A 146 16.39 12.28 4.42
N GLU A 147 16.07 12.12 3.14
CA GLU A 147 15.27 13.06 2.35
C GLU A 147 13.89 12.45 2.13
N ILE A 148 12.84 13.12 2.60
CA ILE A 148 11.48 12.56 2.59
C ILE A 148 10.57 13.47 1.77
N ALA A 149 9.85 12.90 0.79
CA ALA A 149 8.95 13.64 -0.09
C ALA A 149 7.54 13.01 -0.15
N PHE A 150 6.51 13.85 -0.03
CA PHE A 150 5.11 13.48 -0.26
C PHE A 150 4.58 14.20 -1.49
N LEU A 151 4.21 13.44 -2.52
CA LEU A 151 3.83 13.99 -3.82
C LEU A 151 2.36 13.75 -4.14
N THR A 152 1.71 14.75 -4.74
CA THR A 152 0.39 14.56 -5.33
C THR A 152 0.50 13.76 -6.61
N ARG A 153 -0.13 12.57 -6.68
CA ARG A 153 0.01 11.62 -7.81
C ARG A 153 1.46 11.14 -7.94
N GLY A 154 2.06 10.77 -6.81
CA GLY A 154 3.41 10.22 -6.79
C GLY A 154 3.51 8.93 -7.62
N ASP A 155 2.45 8.12 -7.61
CA ASP A 155 2.33 6.88 -8.40
C ASP A 155 2.33 7.09 -9.91
N ALA A 156 1.96 8.29 -10.39
CA ALA A 156 2.06 8.65 -11.80
C ALA A 156 3.44 9.20 -12.20
N SER A 157 4.29 9.51 -11.22
CA SER A 157 5.52 10.28 -11.44
C SER A 157 6.80 9.52 -11.03
N TYR A 158 6.69 8.52 -10.15
CA TYR A 158 7.80 7.79 -9.56
C TYR A 158 7.51 6.28 -9.58
N LEU A 159 8.45 5.50 -10.12
CA LEU A 159 8.29 4.06 -10.32
C LEU A 159 8.16 3.32 -8.98
N GLU A 160 8.94 3.70 -7.97
CA GLU A 160 8.92 3.11 -6.65
C GLU A 160 7.57 3.32 -5.94
N VAL A 161 6.96 4.49 -6.14
CA VAL A 161 5.62 4.81 -5.59
C VAL A 161 4.54 4.04 -6.36
N ALA A 162 4.67 3.95 -7.69
CA ALA A 162 3.79 3.15 -8.52
C ALA A 162 3.81 1.68 -8.10
N LEU A 163 5.01 1.13 -7.86
CA LEU A 163 5.21 -0.24 -7.44
C LEU A 163 4.59 -0.53 -6.08
N ALA A 164 4.84 0.32 -5.07
CA ALA A 164 4.22 0.20 -3.75
C ALA A 164 2.69 0.25 -3.85
N SER A 165 2.15 1.12 -4.69
CA SER A 165 0.72 1.27 -4.96
C SER A 165 0.12 0.03 -5.63
N MET A 166 0.82 -0.54 -6.63
CA MET A 166 0.42 -1.78 -7.29
C MET A 166 0.42 -2.97 -6.35
N ARG A 167 1.48 -3.12 -5.53
CA ARG A 167 1.59 -4.18 -4.52
C ARG A 167 0.45 -4.10 -3.51
N ALA A 168 0.20 -2.91 -2.94
CA ALA A 168 -0.88 -2.71 -1.98
C ALA A 168 -2.26 -3.06 -2.56
N LYS A 169 -2.51 -2.73 -3.84
CA LYS A 169 -3.75 -3.09 -4.54
C LYS A 169 -3.85 -4.60 -4.76
N LEU A 170 -2.78 -5.24 -5.21
CA LEU A 170 -2.74 -6.69 -5.42
C LEU A 170 -3.05 -7.43 -4.11
N GLU A 171 -2.37 -7.06 -3.02
CA GLU A 171 -2.56 -7.69 -1.71
C GLU A 171 -3.99 -7.48 -1.17
N ARG A 172 -4.55 -6.29 -1.34
CA ARG A 172 -5.95 -6.02 -0.99
C ARG A 172 -6.91 -6.92 -1.78
N GLU A 173 -6.70 -7.11 -3.07
CA GLU A 173 -7.56 -7.98 -3.88
C GLU A 173 -7.41 -9.46 -3.51
N MET A 174 -6.19 -9.92 -3.21
CA MET A 174 -5.93 -11.27 -2.69
C MET A 174 -6.63 -11.50 -1.35
N ALA A 175 -6.53 -10.53 -0.43
CA ALA A 175 -7.22 -10.58 0.86
C ALA A 175 -8.74 -10.58 0.70
N MET A 176 -9.29 -9.76 -0.20
CA MET A 176 -10.73 -9.77 -0.50
C MET A 176 -11.19 -11.09 -1.13
N LYS A 177 -10.37 -11.72 -1.97
CA LYS A 177 -10.68 -13.04 -2.52
C LYS A 177 -10.75 -14.08 -1.42
N ALA A 178 -9.71 -14.18 -0.59
CA ALA A 178 -9.67 -15.10 0.55
C ALA A 178 -10.85 -14.86 1.51
N PHE A 179 -11.11 -13.59 1.85
CA PHE A 179 -12.27 -13.19 2.65
C PHE A 179 -13.59 -13.75 2.09
N ASN A 180 -13.84 -13.54 0.80
CA ASN A 180 -15.06 -14.03 0.16
C ASN A 180 -15.14 -15.56 0.12
N GLU A 181 -14.01 -16.25 -0.12
CA GLU A 181 -13.96 -17.71 -0.13
C GLU A 181 -14.28 -18.31 1.23
N THR A 182 -13.74 -17.75 2.31
CA THR A 182 -14.03 -18.17 3.69
C THR A 182 -15.54 -18.07 3.97
N TRP A 183 -16.15 -16.92 3.72
CA TRP A 183 -17.58 -16.72 4.00
C TRP A 183 -18.49 -17.57 3.13
N ARG A 184 -18.12 -17.79 1.86
CA ARG A 184 -18.89 -18.63 0.93
C ARG A 184 -18.81 -20.11 1.27
N THR A 185 -17.74 -20.54 1.93
CA THR A 185 -17.60 -21.91 2.44
C THR A 185 -18.58 -22.15 3.58
N SER A 186 -18.69 -21.21 4.52
CA SER A 186 -19.65 -21.29 5.63
C SER A 186 -21.10 -21.06 5.20
N PHE A 187 -21.31 -20.23 4.17
CA PHE A 187 -22.65 -19.85 3.68
C PHE A 187 -22.80 -20.06 2.17
N PRO A 188 -23.16 -21.28 1.73
CA PRO A 188 -23.37 -21.59 0.32
C PRO A 188 -24.37 -20.63 -0.37
N GLY A 189 -23.99 -20.12 -1.54
CA GLY A 189 -24.79 -19.17 -2.31
C GLY A 189 -24.69 -17.71 -1.86
N LEU A 190 -23.87 -17.38 -0.85
CA LEU A 190 -23.58 -15.98 -0.48
C LEU A 190 -22.87 -15.26 -1.63
N ARG A 191 -23.39 -14.08 -2.03
CA ARG A 191 -22.77 -13.29 -3.11
C ARG A 191 -21.54 -12.54 -2.59
N SER A 192 -20.42 -12.65 -3.30
CA SER A 192 -19.16 -11.98 -2.95
C SER A 192 -19.32 -10.46 -2.82
N THR A 193 -18.49 -9.85 -1.97
CA THR A 193 -18.39 -8.40 -1.77
C THR A 193 -17.03 -7.83 -2.17
N GLN A 194 -17.04 -6.57 -2.59
CA GLN A 194 -15.88 -5.73 -2.83
C GLN A 194 -15.56 -4.82 -1.62
N GLY A 195 -16.38 -4.84 -0.57
CA GLY A 195 -16.18 -4.04 0.65
C GLY A 195 -16.53 -2.55 0.52
N TYR A 196 -17.10 -2.11 -0.61
CA TYR A 196 -17.58 -0.72 -0.77
C TYR A 196 -18.91 -0.51 -0.04
N PRO A 197 -19.23 0.70 0.47
CA PRO A 197 -20.33 0.90 1.42
C PRO A 197 -21.68 0.28 1.03
N ALA A 198 -22.13 0.50 -0.22
CA ALA A 198 -23.40 -0.04 -0.70
C ALA A 198 -23.38 -1.57 -0.80
N ASP A 199 -22.29 -2.13 -1.33
CA ASP A 199 -22.13 -3.57 -1.52
C ASP A 199 -21.83 -4.32 -0.20
N ALA A 200 -21.06 -3.71 0.70
CA ALA A 200 -20.78 -4.22 2.04
C ALA A 200 -22.07 -4.27 2.87
N LYS A 201 -22.93 -3.24 2.80
CA LYS A 201 -24.23 -3.25 3.49
C LYS A 201 -25.10 -4.43 3.05
N ARG A 202 -25.14 -4.72 1.75
CA ARG A 202 -25.83 -5.90 1.20
C ARG A 202 -25.22 -7.20 1.74
N PHE A 203 -23.90 -7.33 1.69
CA PHE A 203 -23.20 -8.53 2.15
C PHE A 203 -23.48 -8.84 3.62
N LEU A 204 -23.37 -7.84 4.49
CA LEU A 204 -23.68 -7.96 5.92
C LEU A 204 -25.15 -8.34 6.15
N GLY A 205 -26.08 -7.77 5.38
CA GLY A 205 -27.50 -8.15 5.43
C GLY A 205 -27.76 -9.60 5.03
N GLU A 206 -27.07 -10.10 4.00
CA GLU A 206 -27.15 -11.51 3.61
C GLU A 206 -26.59 -12.44 4.70
N LEU A 207 -25.45 -12.09 5.32
CA LEU A 207 -24.89 -12.86 6.43
C LEU A 207 -25.83 -12.91 7.63
N TYR A 208 -26.42 -11.77 8.00
CA TYR A 208 -27.40 -11.70 9.09
C TYR A 208 -28.62 -12.58 8.83
N LEU A 209 -29.21 -12.50 7.63
CA LEU A 209 -30.38 -13.33 7.26
C LEU A 209 -30.06 -14.83 7.21
N ARG A 210 -28.79 -15.19 7.06
CA ARG A 210 -28.30 -16.57 7.04
C ARG A 210 -27.89 -17.09 8.42
N GLY A 211 -28.08 -16.30 9.48
CA GLY A 211 -27.82 -16.70 10.85
C GLY A 211 -26.34 -16.65 11.27
N CYS A 212 -25.54 -15.78 10.65
CA CYS A 212 -24.17 -15.53 11.11
C CYS A 212 -24.17 -14.96 12.53
N ASP A 213 -23.19 -15.38 13.33
CA ASP A 213 -23.02 -14.94 14.71
C ASP A 213 -22.85 -13.40 14.76
N PRO A 214 -23.60 -12.69 15.63
CA PRO A 214 -23.45 -11.25 15.82
C PRO A 214 -22.02 -10.79 16.16
N GLU A 215 -21.21 -11.59 16.87
CA GLU A 215 -19.82 -11.28 17.17
C GLU A 215 -18.94 -11.37 15.92
N GLU A 216 -19.11 -12.41 15.12
CA GLU A 216 -18.41 -12.55 13.83
C GLU A 216 -18.77 -11.42 12.86
N LEU A 217 -20.05 -11.02 12.82
CA LEU A 217 -20.52 -9.87 12.05
C LEU A 217 -19.86 -8.57 12.52
N ARG A 218 -19.73 -8.34 13.83
CA ARG A 218 -19.06 -7.14 14.37
C ARG A 218 -17.58 -7.12 14.03
N ALA A 219 -16.91 -8.27 14.07
CA ALA A 219 -15.47 -8.38 13.79
C ALA A 219 -15.08 -7.91 12.38
N ILE A 220 -16.00 -7.95 11.41
CA ILE A 220 -15.76 -7.52 10.02
C ILE A 220 -16.29 -6.11 9.71
N ILE A 221 -16.81 -5.39 10.70
CA ILE A 221 -17.33 -4.03 10.54
C ILE A 221 -16.33 -3.02 11.11
N ARG A 222 -15.97 -2.05 10.27
CA ARG A 222 -15.22 -0.88 10.73
C ARG A 222 -16.10 -0.04 11.66
N GLU A 223 -15.62 0.19 12.87
CA GLU A 223 -16.26 1.07 13.84
C GLU A 223 -16.12 2.55 13.42
N ARG A 224 -17.10 3.37 13.82
CA ARG A 224 -17.14 4.80 13.48
C ARG A 224 -16.28 5.62 14.41
#